data_AF-A0A524FCJ8-F1
#
_entry.id   AF-A0A524FCJ8-F1
#
_cell.length_a   1.000
_cell.length_b   1.000
_cell.length_c   1.000
_cell.angle_alpha   90.00
_cell.angle_beta   90.00
_cell.angle_gamma   90.00
#
_symmetry.space_group_name_H-M   'P 1'
#
loop_
_entity.id
_entity.type
_entity.pdbx_description
1 polymer ?
#
loop_
_entity_poly.entity_id
_entity_poly.type
_entity_poly.pdbx_seq_one_letter_code
_entity_poly.pdbx_strand_id
1 'polypeptide(L)'
;MEKLKELVVEGYNKDTVERINTLLEEGNSAEDILNKALIPAMDKVGELFQENEYFIPDLLIASRAMEEGMEILKPLLAKGKNTKSLGKFVLGTVKGDLHDIGKTLVESVLKGAGFEVIDLGTDIPPEKFVEAIKEYNPFAVGLSALLTITMVEMENVVKAIKEAGLRDKVK
;
A
#
# COMPACT_ATOMS: atom_id res chain seq x y z
N MET A 1 0.22 16.14 -16.57
CA MET A 1 1.04 15.08 -15.97
C MET A 1 2.10 15.64 -15.05
N GLU A 2 3.11 16.39 -15.52
CA GLU A 2 4.17 16.93 -14.64
C GLU A 2 3.65 17.70 -13.43
N LYS A 3 2.70 18.63 -13.66
CA LYS A 3 2.13 19.37 -12.53
C LYS A 3 1.43 18.48 -11.51
N LEU A 4 0.79 17.40 -11.94
CA LEU A 4 0.17 16.44 -11.02
C LEU A 4 1.22 15.71 -10.18
N LYS A 5 2.39 15.39 -10.77
CA LYS A 5 3.49 14.78 -10.02
C LYS A 5 3.96 15.69 -8.89
N GLU A 6 4.22 16.96 -9.19
CA GLU A 6 4.64 17.95 -8.20
C GLU A 6 3.63 18.05 -7.05
N LEU A 7 2.33 18.13 -7.37
CA LEU A 7 1.29 18.24 -6.34
C LEU A 7 1.24 17.03 -5.41
N VAL A 8 1.48 15.82 -5.93
CA VAL A 8 1.56 14.60 -5.13
C VAL A 8 2.83 14.57 -4.28
N VAL A 9 3.98 14.93 -4.85
CA VAL A 9 5.27 14.98 -4.13
C VAL A 9 5.18 15.96 -2.95
N GLU A 10 4.62 17.15 -3.18
CA GLU A 10 4.42 18.18 -2.14
C GLU A 10 3.24 17.87 -1.21
N GLY A 11 2.43 16.85 -1.50
CA GLY A 11 1.31 16.45 -0.66
C GLY A 11 0.11 17.41 -0.68
N TYR A 12 -0.11 18.11 -1.78
CA TYR A 12 -1.26 19.00 -1.96
C TYR A 12 -2.51 18.23 -2.42
N ASN A 13 -3.22 17.66 -1.45
CA ASN A 13 -4.38 16.78 -1.66
C ASN A 13 -5.48 17.38 -2.56
N LYS A 14 -5.98 18.57 -2.20
CA LYS A 14 -7.09 19.22 -2.94
C LYS A 14 -6.71 19.52 -4.39
N ASP A 15 -5.51 20.08 -4.59
CA ASP A 15 -5.00 20.43 -5.91
C ASP A 15 -4.74 19.18 -6.75
N THR A 16 -4.30 18.08 -6.11
CA THR A 16 -4.13 16.77 -6.76
C THR A 16 -5.46 16.27 -7.32
N VAL A 17 -6.52 16.27 -6.51
CA VAL A 17 -7.87 15.87 -6.92
C VAL A 17 -8.41 16.74 -8.06
N GLU A 18 -8.31 18.07 -7.92
CA GLU A 18 -8.73 19.00 -8.97
C GLU A 18 -7.97 18.74 -10.27
N ARG A 19 -6.65 18.55 -10.19
CA ARG A 19 -5.82 18.31 -11.37
C ARG A 19 -6.12 16.98 -12.05
N ILE A 20 -6.43 15.93 -11.30
CA ILE A 20 -6.85 14.64 -11.86
C ILE A 20 -8.14 14.81 -12.65
N ASN A 21 -9.14 15.51 -12.09
CA ASN A 21 -10.40 15.75 -12.79
C ASN A 21 -10.20 16.54 -14.09
N THR A 22 -9.39 17.60 -14.07
CA THR A 22 -9.04 18.33 -15.30
C THR A 22 -8.37 17.43 -16.34
N LEU A 23 -7.43 16.57 -15.94
CA LEU A 23 -6.77 15.66 -16.86
C LEU A 23 -7.74 14.63 -17.48
N LEU A 24 -8.72 14.16 -16.70
CA LEU A 24 -9.79 13.28 -17.19
C LEU A 24 -10.70 14.01 -18.20
N GLU A 25 -11.06 15.27 -17.93
CA GLU A 25 -11.85 16.11 -18.85
C GLU A 25 -11.09 16.43 -20.15
N GLU A 26 -9.77 16.58 -20.08
CA GLU A 26 -8.88 16.72 -21.23
C GLU A 26 -8.75 15.43 -22.07
N GLY A 27 -9.39 14.33 -21.65
CA GLY A 27 -9.44 13.06 -22.37
C GLY A 27 -8.30 12.10 -22.05
N ASN A 28 -7.50 12.36 -21.02
CA ASN A 28 -6.50 11.39 -20.57
C ASN A 28 -7.19 10.18 -19.92
N SER A 29 -6.66 8.99 -20.17
CA SER A 29 -7.17 7.79 -19.52
C SER A 29 -6.76 7.75 -18.04
N ALA A 30 -7.58 7.14 -17.19
CA ALA A 30 -7.23 6.90 -15.78
C ALA A 30 -5.91 6.11 -15.64
N GLU A 31 -5.65 5.19 -16.58
CA GLU A 31 -4.42 4.41 -16.63
C GLU A 31 -3.20 5.29 -16.95
N ASP A 32 -3.32 6.24 -17.89
CA ASP A 32 -2.26 7.20 -18.19
C ASP A 32 -1.94 8.10 -17.00
N ILE A 33 -2.96 8.60 -16.30
CA ILE A 33 -2.78 9.44 -15.12
C ILE A 33 -2.04 8.65 -14.02
N LEU A 34 -2.45 7.40 -13.79
CA LEU A 34 -1.80 6.53 -12.82
C LEU A 34 -0.33 6.27 -13.17
N ASN A 35 -0.07 5.75 -14.38
CA ASN A 35 1.25 5.27 -14.76
C ASN A 35 2.24 6.39 -15.09
N LYS A 36 1.76 7.54 -15.59
CA LYS A 36 2.63 8.64 -16.04
C LYS A 36 2.76 9.77 -15.03
N ALA A 37 1.93 9.82 -13.99
CA ALA A 37 2.02 10.86 -12.97
C ALA A 37 2.08 10.29 -11.56
N LEU A 38 1.05 9.56 -11.13
CA LEU A 38 0.91 9.15 -9.74
C LEU A 38 2.01 8.18 -9.27
N ILE A 39 2.28 7.10 -10.02
CA ILE A 39 3.36 6.15 -9.70
C ILE A 39 4.74 6.85 -9.70
N PRO A 40 5.13 7.57 -10.76
CA PRO A 40 6.40 8.31 -10.76
C PRO A 40 6.55 9.34 -9.64
N ALA A 41 5.45 9.93 -9.16
CA ALA A 41 5.49 10.85 -8.03
C ALA A 41 5.86 10.13 -6.74
N MET A 42 5.26 8.96 -6.49
CA MET A 42 5.59 8.13 -5.33
C MET A 42 7.00 7.55 -5.40
N ASP A 43 7.49 7.19 -6.60
CA ASP A 43 8.89 6.81 -6.81
C ASP A 43 9.82 7.96 -6.39
N LYS A 44 9.50 9.20 -6.80
CA LYS A 44 10.30 10.38 -6.43
C LYS A 44 10.28 10.66 -4.92
N VAL A 45 9.12 10.52 -4.28
CA VAL A 45 8.97 10.62 -2.83
C VAL A 45 9.85 9.58 -2.11
N GLY A 46 9.91 8.35 -2.65
CA GLY A 46 10.79 7.29 -2.18
C GLY A 46 12.27 7.65 -2.31
N GLU A 47 12.70 8.21 -3.44
CA GLU A 47 14.08 8.70 -3.64
C GLU A 47 14.43 9.78 -2.61
N LEU A 48 13.58 10.79 -2.44
CA LEU A 48 13.80 11.89 -1.49
C LEU A 48 13.91 11.39 -0.05
N PHE A 49 13.13 10.37 0.32
CA PHE A 49 13.23 9.73 1.63
C PHE A 49 14.55 8.97 1.79
N GLN A 50 15.03 8.26 0.76
CA GLN A 50 16.33 7.58 0.77
C GLN A 50 17.51 8.56 0.87
N GLU A 51 17.37 9.74 0.27
CA GLU A 51 18.36 10.82 0.31
C GLU A 51 18.35 11.61 1.65
N ASN A 52 17.43 11.28 2.57
CA ASN A 52 17.18 12.02 3.83
C ASN A 52 16.70 13.47 3.63
N GLU A 53 16.16 13.78 2.44
CA GLU A 53 15.50 15.06 2.17
C GLU A 53 14.05 15.04 2.70
N TYR A 54 13.39 13.89 2.60
CA TYR A 54 12.04 13.67 3.15
C TYR A 54 12.09 12.79 4.40
N PHE A 55 11.17 13.05 5.32
CA PHE A 55 10.97 12.27 6.54
C PHE A 55 9.60 11.58 6.51
N ILE A 56 9.30 10.84 7.59
CA ILE A 56 8.02 10.12 7.76
C ILE A 56 6.80 11.04 7.53
N PRO A 57 6.73 12.28 8.07
CA PRO A 57 5.60 13.16 7.80
C PRO A 57 5.40 13.43 6.30
N ASP A 58 6.48 13.65 5.55
CA ASP A 58 6.42 13.95 4.12
C ASP A 58 5.91 12.75 3.33
N LEU A 59 6.40 11.55 3.64
CA LEU A 59 5.87 10.29 3.09
C LEU A 59 4.37 10.15 3.30
N LEU A 60 3.88 10.48 4.51
CA LEU A 60 2.47 10.33 4.87
C LEU A 60 1.59 11.36 4.15
N ILE A 61 2.05 12.60 4.00
CA ILE A 61 1.28 13.63 3.29
C ILE A 61 1.22 13.30 1.79
N ALA A 62 2.33 12.92 1.17
CA ALA A 62 2.35 12.49 -0.23
C ALA A 62 1.48 11.23 -0.47
N SER A 63 1.56 10.25 0.44
CA SER A 63 0.72 9.03 0.37
C SER A 63 -0.77 9.36 0.45
N ARG A 64 -1.17 10.37 1.24
CA ARG A 64 -2.57 10.83 1.31
C ARG A 64 -3.02 11.50 0.02
N ALA A 65 -2.20 12.37 -0.57
CA ALA A 65 -2.51 13.00 -1.85
C ALA A 65 -2.74 11.94 -2.94
N MET A 66 -1.89 10.92 -2.96
CA MET A 66 -2.00 9.79 -3.85
C MET A 66 -3.24 8.91 -3.58
N GLU A 67 -3.55 8.63 -2.31
CA GLU A 67 -4.75 7.87 -1.92
C GLU A 67 -6.03 8.56 -2.38
N GLU A 68 -6.18 9.87 -2.13
CA GLU A 68 -7.33 10.67 -2.61
C GLU A 68 -7.43 10.67 -4.13
N GLY A 69 -6.30 10.77 -4.84
CA GLY A 69 -6.28 10.64 -6.30
C GLY A 69 -6.74 9.26 -6.77
N MET A 70 -6.32 8.21 -6.08
CA MET A 70 -6.72 6.83 -6.39
C MET A 70 -8.20 6.56 -6.12
N GLU A 71 -8.85 7.23 -5.16
CA GLU A 71 -10.29 7.10 -4.95
C GLU A 71 -11.10 7.49 -6.20
N ILE A 72 -10.63 8.48 -6.95
CA ILE A 72 -11.25 8.94 -8.21
C ILE A 72 -10.95 7.95 -9.34
N LEU A 73 -9.71 7.48 -9.43
CA LEU A 73 -9.29 6.62 -10.54
C LEU A 73 -9.80 5.18 -10.39
N LYS A 74 -9.88 4.62 -9.17
CA LYS A 74 -10.34 3.24 -8.91
C LYS A 74 -11.61 2.82 -9.67
N PRO A 75 -12.76 3.56 -9.60
CA PRO A 75 -13.96 3.16 -10.32
C PRO A 75 -13.83 3.27 -11.84
N LEU A 76 -12.96 4.13 -12.35
CA LEU A 76 -12.69 4.28 -13.78
C LEU A 76 -11.77 3.16 -14.28
N LEU A 77 -10.76 2.82 -13.49
CA LEU A 77 -9.83 1.72 -13.72
C LEU A 77 -10.57 0.38 -13.71
N ALA A 78 -11.51 0.15 -12.78
CA ALA A 78 -12.31 -1.07 -12.69
C ALA A 78 -13.23 -1.29 -13.90
N LYS A 79 -13.62 -0.21 -14.61
CA LYS A 79 -14.40 -0.28 -15.86
C LYS A 79 -13.52 -0.60 -17.07
N GLY A 80 -12.22 -0.33 -16.99
CA GLY A 80 -11.23 -0.69 -18.01
C GLY A 80 -10.92 -2.19 -17.96
N LYS A 81 -10.99 -2.88 -19.11
CA LYS A 81 -10.79 -4.35 -19.19
C LYS A 81 -9.36 -4.84 -18.89
N ASN A 82 -8.41 -3.97 -18.58
CA ASN A 82 -6.97 -4.30 -18.52
C ASN A 82 -6.23 -3.78 -17.27
N THR A 83 -6.93 -3.32 -16.24
CA THR A 83 -6.26 -2.81 -15.04
C THR A 83 -5.79 -3.95 -14.15
N LYS A 84 -4.50 -4.30 -14.28
CA LYS A 84 -3.83 -5.13 -13.29
C LYS A 84 -3.65 -4.30 -12.02
N SER A 85 -4.31 -4.70 -10.94
CA SER A 85 -3.93 -4.25 -9.60
C SER A 85 -2.42 -4.45 -9.41
N LEU A 86 -1.73 -3.48 -8.80
CA LEU A 86 -0.30 -3.60 -8.49
C LEU A 86 -0.01 -4.79 -7.56
N GLY A 87 -1.04 -5.30 -6.88
CA GLY A 87 -0.98 -6.45 -6.00
C GLY A 87 -1.73 -6.17 -4.70
N LYS A 88 -1.93 -7.23 -3.92
CA LYS A 88 -2.53 -7.17 -2.60
C LYS A 88 -1.48 -7.50 -1.54
N PHE A 89 -1.48 -6.78 -0.43
CA PHE A 89 -0.72 -7.10 0.76
C PHE A 89 -1.66 -7.54 1.87
N VAL A 90 -1.26 -8.55 2.63
CA VAL A 90 -1.89 -8.86 3.93
C VAL A 90 -0.92 -8.42 5.02
N LEU A 91 -1.35 -7.56 5.93
CA LEU A 91 -0.56 -7.12 7.07
C LEU A 91 -1.21 -7.59 8.37
N GLY A 92 -0.41 -7.87 9.39
CA GLY A 92 -0.94 -8.14 10.72
C GLY A 92 0.14 -8.08 11.80
N THR A 93 -0.23 -7.62 12.98
CA THR A 93 0.63 -7.73 14.16
C THR A 93 0.41 -9.10 14.79
N VAL A 94 1.49 -9.83 15.03
CA VAL A 94 1.46 -11.23 15.48
C VAL A 94 0.81 -11.38 16.86
N LYS A 95 0.38 -12.60 17.15
CA LYS A 95 -0.22 -12.98 18.44
C LYS A 95 0.61 -12.50 19.63
N GLY A 96 -0.07 -11.99 20.64
CA GLY A 96 0.50 -11.45 21.87
C GLY A 96 1.12 -10.06 21.73
N ASP A 97 1.09 -9.47 20.53
CA ASP A 97 1.61 -8.13 20.28
C ASP A 97 0.48 -7.18 19.85
N LEU A 98 0.42 -6.02 20.51
CA LEU A 98 -0.60 -4.99 20.31
C LEU A 98 -0.05 -3.74 19.64
N HIS A 99 1.25 -3.69 19.34
CA HIS A 99 1.87 -2.52 18.74
C HIS A 99 1.57 -2.49 17.24
N ASP A 100 0.97 -1.41 16.79
CA ASP A 100 0.48 -1.24 15.41
C ASP A 100 1.04 -0.01 14.70
N ILE A 101 1.60 0.97 15.40
CA ILE A 101 2.05 2.24 14.81
C ILE A 101 2.94 2.01 13.57
N GLY A 102 3.94 1.13 13.69
CA GLY A 102 4.82 0.79 12.56
C GLY A 102 4.08 0.08 11.42
N LYS A 103 3.16 -0.83 11.75
CA LYS A 103 2.31 -1.54 10.77
C LYS A 103 1.41 -0.57 10.01
N THR A 104 0.73 0.33 10.72
CA THR A 104 -0.18 1.34 10.15
C THR A 104 0.57 2.35 9.28
N LEU A 105 1.82 2.67 9.64
CA LEU A 105 2.71 3.47 8.78
C LEU A 105 3.01 2.72 7.47
N VAL A 106 3.41 1.45 7.54
CA VAL A 106 3.67 0.62 6.35
C VAL A 106 2.42 0.46 5.50
N GLU A 107 1.26 0.24 6.12
CA GLU A 107 -0.04 0.20 5.44
C GLU A 107 -0.30 1.48 4.65
N SER A 108 -0.12 2.65 5.29
CA SER A 108 -0.35 3.96 4.66
C SER A 108 0.58 4.16 3.46
N VAL A 109 1.85 3.81 3.61
CA VAL A 109 2.85 3.91 2.53
C VAL A 109 2.53 2.96 1.37
N LEU A 110 2.11 1.71 1.65
CA LEU A 110 1.75 0.74 0.61
C LEU A 110 0.49 1.17 -0.15
N LYS A 111 -0.53 1.69 0.55
CA LYS A 111 -1.72 2.28 -0.08
C LYS A 111 -1.36 3.48 -0.94
N GLY A 112 -0.48 4.35 -0.44
CA GLY A 112 0.11 5.46 -1.21
C GLY A 112 0.85 4.96 -2.45
N ALA A 113 1.59 3.86 -2.38
CA ALA A 113 2.22 3.26 -3.56
C ALA A 113 1.22 2.58 -4.54
N GLY A 114 -0.08 2.62 -4.25
CA GLY A 114 -1.14 2.09 -5.12
C GLY A 114 -1.47 0.62 -4.92
N PHE A 115 -0.96 -0.01 -3.86
CA PHE A 115 -1.32 -1.39 -3.51
C PHE A 115 -2.63 -1.45 -2.74
N GLU A 116 -3.35 -2.57 -2.90
CA GLU A 116 -4.45 -2.90 -2.00
C GLU A 116 -3.87 -3.56 -0.74
N VAL A 117 -4.28 -3.09 0.43
CA VAL A 117 -3.77 -3.60 1.71
C VAL A 117 -4.92 -4.11 2.56
N ILE A 118 -4.81 -5.35 2.99
CA ILE A 118 -5.71 -6.03 3.92
C ILE A 118 -5.00 -6.07 5.27
N ASP A 119 -5.41 -5.21 6.19
CA ASP A 119 -4.89 -5.22 7.56
C ASP A 119 -5.75 -6.12 8.44
N LEU A 120 -5.14 -7.17 8.99
CA LEU A 120 -5.78 -8.09 9.92
C LEU A 120 -5.90 -7.52 11.34
N GLY A 121 -5.16 -6.44 11.65
CA GLY A 121 -5.13 -5.81 12.96
C GLY A 121 -4.00 -6.33 13.85
N THR A 122 -4.27 -6.43 15.14
CA THR A 122 -3.30 -6.83 16.17
C THR A 122 -3.71 -8.10 16.91
N ASP A 123 -2.75 -8.72 17.61
CA ASP A 123 -2.92 -10.01 18.29
C ASP A 123 -3.42 -11.12 17.35
N ILE A 124 -2.84 -11.21 16.15
CA ILE A 124 -3.33 -12.09 15.10
C ILE A 124 -2.66 -13.47 15.17
N PRO A 125 -3.44 -14.55 15.35
CA PRO A 125 -2.90 -15.89 15.39
C PRO A 125 -2.51 -16.41 13.98
N PRO A 126 -1.55 -17.35 13.87
CA PRO A 126 -1.09 -17.89 12.59
C PRO A 126 -2.17 -18.36 11.63
N GLU A 127 -3.25 -18.96 12.14
CA GLU A 127 -4.33 -19.51 11.35
C GLU A 127 -5.06 -18.41 10.55
N LYS A 128 -5.17 -17.20 11.12
CA LYS A 128 -5.81 -16.05 10.46
C LYS A 128 -5.01 -15.55 9.27
N PHE A 129 -3.69 -15.61 9.31
CA PHE A 129 -2.86 -15.32 8.13
C PHE A 129 -3.08 -16.35 7.03
N VAL A 130 -3.16 -17.64 7.38
CA VAL A 130 -3.43 -18.70 6.41
C VAL A 130 -4.82 -18.53 5.76
N GLU A 131 -5.84 -18.20 6.54
CA GLU A 131 -7.19 -17.89 6.05
C GLU A 131 -7.15 -16.69 5.07
N ALA A 132 -6.52 -15.59 5.47
CA ALA A 132 -6.41 -14.38 4.65
C ALA A 132 -5.66 -14.63 3.34
N ILE A 133 -4.60 -15.43 3.34
CA ILE A 133 -3.88 -15.77 2.10
C ILE A 133 -4.79 -16.54 1.13
N LYS A 134 -5.58 -17.48 1.62
CA LYS A 134 -6.51 -18.27 0.78
C LYS A 134 -7.63 -17.40 0.23
N GLU A 135 -8.14 -16.48 1.03
CA GLU A 135 -9.25 -15.60 0.67
C GLU A 135 -8.81 -14.52 -0.33
N TYR A 136 -7.75 -13.78 -0.01
CA TYR A 136 -7.36 -12.58 -0.74
C TYR A 136 -6.29 -12.79 -1.81
N ASN A 137 -5.61 -13.95 -1.82
CA ASN A 137 -4.50 -14.27 -2.73
C ASN A 137 -3.48 -13.13 -2.84
N PRO A 138 -2.89 -12.68 -1.72
CA PRO A 138 -1.98 -11.55 -1.71
C PRO A 138 -0.68 -11.87 -2.44
N PHE A 139 -0.02 -10.81 -2.92
CA PHE A 139 1.35 -10.87 -3.42
C PHE A 139 2.36 -11.11 -2.29
N ALA A 140 2.16 -10.49 -1.13
CA ALA A 140 3.06 -10.59 0.02
C ALA A 140 2.31 -10.51 1.36
N VAL A 141 2.92 -11.06 2.40
CA VAL A 141 2.42 -11.00 3.79
C VAL A 141 3.41 -10.26 4.66
N GLY A 142 2.98 -9.19 5.33
CA GLY A 142 3.76 -8.44 6.29
C GLY A 142 3.39 -8.82 7.73
N LEU A 143 4.41 -9.14 8.52
CA LEU A 143 4.27 -9.48 9.93
C LEU A 143 4.88 -8.35 10.78
N SER A 144 4.13 -7.86 11.75
CA SER A 144 4.59 -6.85 12.71
C SER A 144 4.76 -7.45 14.10
N ALA A 145 5.86 -7.13 14.77
CA ALA A 145 6.09 -7.39 16.19
C ALA A 145 7.08 -6.34 16.72
N LEU A 146 6.87 -5.84 17.93
CA LEU A 146 7.78 -4.91 18.61
C LEU A 146 8.57 -5.59 19.73
N LEU A 147 7.98 -6.57 20.42
CA LEU A 147 8.60 -7.22 21.57
C LEU A 147 9.45 -8.42 21.13
N THR A 148 10.65 -8.58 21.70
CA THR A 148 11.50 -9.75 21.40
C THR A 148 10.79 -11.08 21.68
N ILE A 149 9.92 -11.10 22.70
CA ILE A 149 9.13 -12.29 23.06
C ILE A 149 8.02 -12.62 22.07
N THR A 150 7.54 -11.65 21.27
CA THR A 150 6.51 -11.86 20.25
C THR A 150 7.11 -12.09 18.88
N MET A 151 8.39 -11.73 18.65
CA MET A 151 9.09 -12.03 17.38
C MET A 151 9.13 -13.53 17.05
N VAL A 152 9.14 -14.42 18.04
CA VAL A 152 9.07 -15.88 17.82
C VAL A 152 7.76 -16.30 17.16
N GLU A 153 6.67 -15.54 17.35
CA GLU A 153 5.39 -15.82 16.69
C GLU A 153 5.46 -15.60 15.18
N MET A 154 6.38 -14.75 14.68
CA MET A 154 6.60 -14.63 13.24
C MET A 154 7.03 -15.97 12.62
N GLU A 155 7.87 -16.74 13.31
CA GLU A 155 8.27 -18.09 12.86
C GLU A 155 7.08 -19.05 12.83
N ASN A 156 6.19 -18.97 13.82
CA ASN A 156 4.97 -19.78 13.89
C ASN A 156 4.03 -19.46 12.71
N VAL A 157 3.86 -18.18 12.36
CA VAL A 157 3.09 -17.78 11.17
C VAL A 157 3.72 -18.37 9.90
N VAL A 158 5.03 -18.24 9.72
CA VAL A 158 5.73 -18.80 8.55
C VAL A 158 5.60 -20.32 8.48
N LYS A 159 5.67 -21.03 9.62
CA LYS A 159 5.43 -22.48 9.69
C LYS A 159 4.02 -22.84 9.28
N ALA A 160 3.00 -22.17 9.81
CA ALA A 160 1.61 -22.41 9.45
C ALA A 160 1.34 -22.19 7.94
N ILE A 161 1.93 -21.15 7.35
CA ILE A 161 1.84 -20.88 5.91
C ILE A 161 2.50 -22.01 5.08
N LYS A 162 3.65 -22.53 5.54
CA LYS A 162 4.34 -23.66 4.90
C LYS A 162 3.55 -24.96 5.00
N GLU A 163 3.04 -25.28 6.18
CA GLU A 163 2.22 -26.47 6.44
C GLU A 163 0.92 -26.45 5.63
N ALA A 164 0.34 -25.27 5.41
CA ALA A 164 -0.80 -25.07 4.53
C ALA A 164 -0.46 -25.16 3.02
N GLY A 165 0.82 -25.32 2.64
CA GLY A 165 1.27 -25.39 1.25
C GLY A 165 1.15 -24.06 0.49
N LEU A 166 1.18 -22.93 1.20
CA LEU A 166 0.96 -21.60 0.63
C LEU A 166 2.24 -20.77 0.47
N ARG A 167 3.39 -21.23 1.00
CA ARG A 167 4.63 -20.43 1.04
C ARG A 167 5.11 -19.96 -0.33
N ASP A 168 4.90 -20.76 -1.38
CA ASP A 168 5.32 -20.43 -2.74
C ASP A 168 4.36 -19.45 -3.45
N LYS A 169 3.19 -19.19 -2.87
CA LYS A 169 2.16 -18.31 -3.44
C LYS A 169 2.27 -16.86 -2.98
N VAL A 170 3.04 -16.59 -1.93
CA VAL A 170 3.20 -15.26 -1.33
C VAL A 170 4.68 -14.98 -1.12
N LYS A 171 5.09 -13.72 -1.22
CA LYS A 171 6.43 -13.29 -0.81
C LYS A 171 6.55 -13.22 0.69
#